data_AF-A0A3N5NVX5-F1
#
_entry.id   AF-A0A3N5NVX5-F1
#
_cell.length_a   1.000
_cell.length_b   1.000
_cell.length_c   1.000
_cell.angle_alpha   90.00
_cell.angle_beta   90.00
_cell.angle_gamma   90.00
#
_symmetry.space_group_name_H-M   'P 1'
#
loop_
_entity.id
_entity.type
_entity.pdbx_description
1 polymer ?
#
loop_
_entity_poly.entity_id
_entity_poly.type
_entity_poly.pdbx_seq_one_letter_code
_entity_poly.pdbx_strand_id
1 'polypeptide(L)'
;MYEEVALKLQLSPEELERESLRLFLKHRIRLIETQLLELARRYGVQNVNELDALIQEGQIHEADAFEDYFEFDNLEAEHDALLDSLKELA
;
A
#
# COMPACT_ATOMS: atom_id res chain seq x y z
N MET A 1 14.73 24.50 2.89
CA MET A 1 14.76 24.24 1.43
C MET A 1 13.40 24.43 0.75
N TYR A 2 12.31 24.75 1.48
CA TYR A 2 10.95 24.93 0.93
C TYR A 2 10.23 26.17 1.51
N GLU A 3 10.96 27.11 2.09
CA GLU A 3 10.46 28.23 2.88
C GLU A 3 9.56 29.17 2.05
N GLU A 4 9.91 29.41 0.79
CA GLU A 4 9.10 30.23 -0.11
C GLU A 4 7.75 29.59 -0.44
N VAL A 5 7.70 28.26 -0.53
CA VAL A 5 6.47 27.50 -0.78
C VAL A 5 5.60 27.52 0.47
N ALA A 6 6.20 27.29 1.64
CA ALA A 6 5.53 27.36 2.93
C ALA A 6 4.88 28.74 3.15
N LEU A 7 5.64 29.82 2.88
CA LEU A 7 5.13 31.19 2.97
C LEU A 7 3.94 31.44 2.03
N LYS A 8 4.02 30.99 0.76
CA LYS A 8 2.92 31.12 -0.21
C LYS A 8 1.66 30.37 0.22
N LEU A 9 1.83 29.26 0.93
CA LEU A 9 0.74 28.44 1.46
C LEU A 9 0.29 28.85 2.87
N GLN A 10 0.92 29.88 3.45
CA GLN A 10 0.68 30.33 4.83
C GLN A 10 0.90 29.23 5.88
N LEU A 11 1.94 28.42 5.67
CA LEU A 11 2.38 27.34 6.55
C LEU A 11 3.81 27.63 7.04
N SER A 12 4.17 27.07 8.19
CA SER A 12 5.58 26.92 8.56
C SER A 12 6.25 25.84 7.70
N PRO A 13 7.59 25.87 7.55
CA PRO A 13 8.32 24.79 6.88
C PRO A 13 8.01 23.40 7.48
N GLU A 14 7.88 23.31 8.80
CA GLU A 14 7.57 22.06 9.52
C GLU A 14 6.13 21.59 9.27
N GLU A 15 5.17 22.52 9.21
CA GLU A 15 3.78 22.21 8.84
C GLU A 15 3.71 21.72 7.39
N LEU A 16 4.38 22.42 6.47
CA LEU A 16 4.45 22.01 5.06
C LEU A 16 5.08 20.63 4.92
N GLU A 17 6.17 20.35 5.64
CA GLU A 17 6.84 19.05 5.63
C GLU A 17 5.91 17.94 6.12
N ARG A 18 5.29 18.11 7.28
CA ARG A 18 4.36 17.12 7.85
C ARG A 18 3.18 16.86 6.93
N GLU A 19 2.56 17.91 6.41
CA GLU A 19 1.41 17.80 5.52
C GLU A 19 1.78 17.14 4.18
N SER A 20 2.97 17.44 3.65
CA SER A 20 3.48 16.83 2.42
C SER A 20 3.78 15.35 2.61
N LEU A 21 4.44 14.96 3.71
CA LEU A 21 4.71 13.56 4.04
C LEU A 21 3.41 12.78 4.24
N ARG A 22 2.44 13.36 4.97
CA ARG A 22 1.13 12.75 5.17
C ARG A 22 0.39 12.53 3.85
N LEU A 23 0.42 13.51 2.95
CA LEU A 23 -0.17 13.39 1.62
C LEU A 23 0.50 12.32 0.78
N PHE A 24 1.84 12.28 0.80
CA PHE A 24 2.64 11.29 0.08
C PHE A 24 2.33 9.86 0.52
N LEU A 25 2.35 9.59 1.84
CA LEU A 25 2.03 8.27 2.38
C LEU A 25 0.61 7.84 2.03
N LYS A 26 -0.38 8.72 2.21
CA LYS A 26 -1.79 8.45 1.84
C LYS A 26 -1.98 8.21 0.34
N HIS A 27 -1.14 8.78 -0.49
CA HIS A 27 -1.18 8.52 -1.93
C HIS A 27 -0.59 7.15 -2.24
N ARG A 28 0.58 6.81 -1.67
CA ARG A 28 1.21 5.49 -1.85
C ARG A 28 0.33 4.35 -1.35
N ILE A 29 -0.29 4.51 -0.17
CA ILE A 29 -1.26 3.54 0.37
C ILE A 29 -2.39 3.29 -0.64
N ARG A 30 -2.99 4.34 -1.21
CA ARG A 30 -4.07 4.19 -2.21
C ARG A 30 -3.65 3.48 -3.49
N LEU A 31 -2.40 3.66 -3.92
CA LEU A 31 -1.87 2.93 -5.08
C LEU A 31 -1.76 1.43 -4.78
N ILE A 32 -1.22 1.09 -3.61
CA ILE A 32 -1.09 -0.30 -3.17
C ILE A 32 -2.46 -0.95 -2.97
N GLU A 33 -3.40 -0.25 -2.33
CA GLU A 33 -4.79 -0.73 -2.17
C GLU A 33 -5.47 -1.04 -3.51
N THR A 34 -5.14 -0.27 -4.56
CA THR A 34 -5.64 -0.54 -5.92
C THR A 34 -5.05 -1.83 -6.49
N GLN A 35 -3.73 -2.04 -6.32
CA GLN A 35 -3.05 -3.26 -6.79
C GLN A 35 -3.52 -4.51 -6.02
N LEU A 36 -3.64 -4.40 -4.69
CA LEU A 36 -4.23 -5.44 -3.83
C LEU A 36 -5.65 -5.78 -4.27
N LEU A 37 -6.49 -4.78 -4.56
CA LEU A 37 -7.85 -5.01 -5.04
C LEU A 37 -7.89 -5.70 -6.42
N GLU A 38 -6.95 -5.40 -7.31
CA GLU A 38 -6.84 -6.06 -8.60
C GLU A 38 -6.46 -7.54 -8.46
N LEU A 39 -5.49 -7.88 -7.61
CA LEU A 39 -5.10 -9.26 -7.30
C LEU A 39 -6.24 -10.02 -6.60
N ALA A 40 -6.83 -9.42 -5.58
CA ALA A 40 -7.99 -9.95 -4.86
C ALA A 40 -9.13 -10.32 -5.84
N ARG A 41 -9.45 -9.43 -6.77
CA ARG A 41 -10.48 -9.67 -7.80
C ARG A 41 -10.09 -10.75 -8.81
N ARG A 42 -8.82 -10.81 -9.21
CA ARG A 42 -8.31 -11.80 -10.17
C ARG A 42 -8.53 -13.22 -9.66
N TYR A 43 -8.31 -13.44 -8.36
CA TYR A 43 -8.43 -14.76 -7.73
C TYR A 43 -9.74 -15.00 -6.96
N GLY A 44 -10.55 -13.96 -6.77
CA GLY A 44 -11.80 -14.06 -5.99
C GLY A 44 -11.57 -14.19 -4.48
N VAL A 45 -10.47 -13.63 -3.97
CA VAL A 45 -10.03 -13.68 -2.57
C VAL A 45 -9.99 -12.28 -1.95
N GLN A 46 -9.75 -12.18 -0.65
CA GLN A 46 -9.57 -10.90 0.05
C GLN A 46 -8.11 -10.58 0.40
N ASN A 47 -7.26 -11.59 0.56
CA ASN A 47 -5.89 -11.45 1.03
C ASN A 47 -5.00 -12.60 0.52
N VAL A 48 -3.70 -12.48 0.73
CA VAL A 48 -2.72 -13.49 0.29
C VAL A 48 -2.91 -14.86 0.96
N ASN A 49 -3.39 -14.90 2.21
CA ASN A 49 -3.63 -16.16 2.92
C ASN A 49 -4.79 -16.96 2.32
N GLU A 50 -5.83 -16.28 1.85
CA GLU A 50 -6.93 -16.92 1.10
C GLU A 50 -6.46 -17.45 -0.25
N LEU A 51 -5.56 -16.73 -0.94
CA LEU A 51 -4.94 -17.24 -2.18
C LEU A 51 -4.11 -18.50 -1.91
N ASP A 52 -3.29 -18.51 -0.85
CA ASP A 52 -2.53 -19.70 -0.44
C ASP A 52 -3.46 -20.89 -0.18
N ALA A 53 -4.56 -20.69 0.55
CA ALA A 53 -5.52 -21.75 0.84
C ALA A 53 -6.08 -22.39 -0.45
N LEU A 54 -6.44 -21.57 -1.45
CA LEU A 54 -6.91 -22.08 -2.75
C LEU A 54 -5.83 -22.86 -3.52
N ILE A 55 -4.56 -22.46 -3.41
CA ILE A 55 -3.43 -23.18 -4.01
C ILE A 55 -3.23 -24.53 -3.30
N GLN A 56 -3.22 -24.54 -1.97
CA GLN A 56 -3.08 -25.77 -1.16
C GLN A 56 -4.23 -26.76 -1.40
N GLU A 57 -5.44 -26.27 -1.62
CA GLU A 57 -6.61 -27.09 -1.96
C GLU A 57 -6.62 -27.56 -3.42
N GLY A 58 -5.67 -27.09 -4.24
CA GLY A 58 -5.57 -27.42 -5.66
C GLY A 58 -6.65 -26.77 -6.53
N GLN A 59 -7.36 -25.77 -6.01
CA GLN A 59 -8.35 -25.00 -6.77
C GLN A 59 -7.67 -24.03 -7.76
N ILE A 60 -6.48 -23.56 -7.40
CA ILE A 60 -5.60 -22.76 -8.26
C ILE A 60 -4.28 -23.52 -8.40
N HIS A 61 -3.77 -23.61 -9.63
CA HIS A 61 -2.48 -24.26 -9.86
C HIS A 61 -1.34 -23.30 -9.49
N GLU A 62 -0.40 -23.76 -8.66
CA GLU A 62 0.70 -22.93 -8.14
C GLU A 62 1.50 -22.24 -9.27
N ALA A 63 1.80 -22.97 -10.34
CA ALA A 63 2.54 -22.41 -11.48
C ALA A 63 1.84 -21.22 -12.16
N ASP A 64 0.53 -21.09 -12.03
CA ASP A 64 -0.28 -20.01 -12.62
C ASP A 64 -0.45 -18.82 -11.64
N ALA A 65 -0.11 -19.00 -10.36
CA ALA A 65 -0.33 -18.01 -9.31
C ALA A 65 0.92 -17.62 -8.52
N PHE A 66 2.06 -18.27 -8.77
CA PHE A 66 3.30 -18.07 -8.02
C PHE A 66 3.73 -16.59 -7.99
N GLU A 67 3.86 -15.94 -9.16
CA GLU A 67 4.30 -14.54 -9.24
C GLU A 67 3.34 -13.59 -8.52
N ASP A 68 2.04 -13.76 -8.77
CA ASP A 68 1.00 -12.96 -8.16
C ASP A 68 0.89 -13.17 -6.64
N TYR A 69 1.17 -14.38 -6.13
CA TYR A 69 1.22 -14.66 -4.70
C TYR A 69 2.32 -13.83 -4.01
N PHE A 70 3.54 -13.82 -4.56
CA PHE A 70 4.63 -13.02 -4.02
C PHE A 70 4.36 -11.52 -4.15
N GLU A 71 3.73 -11.09 -5.24
CA GLU A 71 3.31 -9.70 -5.39
C GLU A 71 2.28 -9.33 -4.30
N PHE A 72 1.28 -10.16 -4.06
CA PHE A 72 0.26 -9.94 -3.04
C PHE A 72 0.87 -9.84 -1.64
N ASP A 73 1.71 -10.80 -1.25
CA ASP A 73 2.40 -10.82 0.05
C ASP A 73 3.24 -9.55 0.27
N ASN A 74 4.03 -9.18 -0.74
CA ASN A 74 4.88 -8.00 -0.66
C ASN A 74 4.06 -6.70 -0.59
N LEU A 75 2.94 -6.61 -1.32
CA LEU A 75 2.05 -5.46 -1.27
C LEU A 75 1.33 -5.33 0.08
N GLU A 76 0.92 -6.44 0.70
CA GLU A 76 0.34 -6.42 2.06
C GLU A 76 1.38 -5.93 3.08
N ALA A 77 2.60 -6.46 3.02
CA ALA A 77 3.69 -6.00 3.89
C ALA A 77 4.04 -4.52 3.70
N GLU A 78 4.08 -4.04 2.45
CA GLU A 78 4.31 -2.62 2.14
C GLU A 78 3.15 -1.75 2.63
N HIS A 79 1.90 -2.19 2.47
CA HIS A 79 0.71 -1.47 2.95
C HIS A 79 0.76 -1.27 4.46
N ASP A 80 1.04 -2.33 5.22
CA ASP A 80 1.15 -2.28 6.68
C ASP A 80 2.26 -1.34 7.13
N ALA A 81 3.45 -1.41 6.52
CA ALA A 81 4.57 -0.54 6.85
C ALA A 81 4.26 0.95 6.61
N LEU A 82 3.52 1.27 5.53
CA LEU A 82 3.11 2.64 5.24
C LEU A 82 2.00 3.13 6.18
N LEU A 83 1.07 2.26 6.57
CA LEU A 83 0.06 2.58 7.57
C LEU A 83 0.72 2.90 8.91
N ASP A 84 1.72 2.13 9.32
CA ASP A 84 2.47 2.40 10.54
C ASP A 84 3.25 3.71 10.46
N SER A 85 3.95 3.95 9.34
CA SER A 85 4.60 5.24 9.08
C SER A 85 3.62 6.42 9.15
N LEU A 86 2.39 6.25 8.65
CA LEU A 86 1.36 7.28 8.68
C LEU A 86 0.84 7.53 10.10
N LYS A 87 0.74 6.49 10.94
CA LYS A 87 0.34 6.61 12.36
C LYS A 87 1.40 7.36 13.16
N GLU A 88 2.69 7.16 12.86
CA GLU A 88 3.79 7.89 13.54
C GLU A 88 3.80 9.39 13.25
N LEU A 89 3.17 9.82 12.15
CA LEU A 89 2.99 11.25 11.81
C LEU A 89 1.76 11.90 12.49
N ALA A 90 0.90 11.12 13.15
CA ALA A 90 -0.37 11.57 13.72
C ALA A 90 -0.20 12.35 15.05
#